data_AF-A0A286RE29-F1
#
_entry.id   AF-A0A286RE29-F1
#
_cell.length_a   1.000
_cell.length_b   1.000
_cell.length_c   1.000
_cell.angle_alpha   90.00
_cell.angle_beta   90.00
_cell.angle_gamma   90.00
#
_symmetry.space_group_name_H-M   'P 1'
#
loop_
_entity.id
_entity.type
_entity.pdbx_description
1 polymer ?
#
loop_
_entity_poly.entity_id
_entity_poly.type
_entity_poly.pdbx_seq_one_letter_code
_entity_poly.pdbx_strand_id
1 'polypeptide(L)'
;MDQQAPQTMEQSGQPSLPRQKKSSGFARVRLGSRRTRESLRVDLAVTEHEMACTVTLAGESVIVGNWHSSVEVDGEIPEPTSPWKEVCQFADREAHHREYERKLAPGIRQQRQITVCPIDGFVLFAETFLSPKQRDWVYNLRFSVSEDVELRTARETHEILVSGAGVKGLILPLAFPEWKQGFNQGSITIIDNEIRMGYRITGRRFFFPVFLALWRVEHKLATAEDGENQPDGLPEFTWRHLTVSECLRKVTNEEAVGYRIQIGDRQWVLYRSLTPPANRAVLGKNLISESLLGRFKLDGTISPLVEVELDDEKESD
;
A
#
# COMPACT_ATOMS: atom_id res chain seq x y z
N MET A 1 -60.71 -0.12 40.89
CA MET A 1 -60.10 -1.45 40.76
C MET A 1 -59.30 -1.40 39.47
N ASP A 2 -58.03 -1.03 39.63
CA ASP A 2 -57.02 -0.92 38.59
C ASP A 2 -56.76 -2.26 37.93
N GLN A 3 -56.52 -2.25 36.62
CA GLN A 3 -55.49 -3.04 35.95
C GLN A 3 -55.29 -2.51 34.52
N GLN A 4 -54.27 -1.66 34.37
CA GLN A 4 -53.64 -1.31 33.09
C GLN A 4 -52.73 -2.47 32.65
N ALA A 5 -52.86 -2.86 31.38
CA ALA A 5 -51.95 -3.77 30.67
C ALA A 5 -50.95 -2.95 29.82
N PRO A 6 -49.81 -3.53 29.42
CA PRO A 6 -48.50 -2.93 29.66
C PRO A 6 -47.96 -2.00 28.58
N GLN A 7 -47.10 -1.09 29.05
CA GLN A 7 -46.30 -0.12 28.30
C GLN A 7 -45.34 -0.79 27.31
N THR A 8 -45.40 -0.36 26.06
CA THR A 8 -44.40 -0.64 25.03
C THR A 8 -43.13 0.14 25.35
N MET A 9 -42.03 -0.57 25.59
CA MET A 9 -40.69 0.00 25.80
C MET A 9 -40.25 0.80 24.57
N GLU A 10 -40.08 2.10 24.77
CA GLU A 10 -39.33 2.99 23.88
C GLU A 10 -37.89 2.47 23.74
N GLN A 11 -37.49 2.14 22.52
CA GLN A 11 -36.10 1.88 22.19
C GLN A 11 -35.32 3.20 22.29
N SER A 12 -34.51 3.29 23.34
CA SER A 12 -33.53 4.34 23.60
C SER A 12 -32.65 4.60 22.39
N GLY A 13 -32.63 5.86 21.93
CA GLY A 13 -31.81 6.34 20.83
C GLY A 13 -30.33 6.04 21.01
N GLN A 14 -29.73 5.46 19.98
CA GLN A 14 -28.27 5.37 19.86
C GLN A 14 -27.68 6.78 19.75
N PRO A 15 -26.60 7.10 20.49
CA PRO A 15 -25.95 8.39 20.38
C PRO A 15 -25.30 8.51 19.00
N SER A 16 -25.83 9.42 18.19
CA SER A 16 -25.27 9.82 16.91
C SER A 16 -23.88 10.43 17.14
N LEU A 17 -22.88 9.88 16.45
CA LEU A 17 -21.52 10.40 16.47
C LEU A 17 -21.52 11.88 16.00
N PRO A 18 -20.79 12.78 16.68
CA PRO A 18 -20.80 14.19 16.32
C PRO A 18 -20.25 14.38 14.90
N ARG A 19 -21.05 15.02 14.04
CA ARG A 19 -20.64 15.56 12.73
C ARG A 19 -19.37 16.40 12.94
N GLN A 20 -18.25 15.92 12.40
CA GLN A 20 -17.01 16.69 12.37
C GLN A 20 -17.24 18.00 11.61
N LYS A 21 -16.93 19.12 12.28
CA LYS A 21 -16.92 20.45 11.68
C LYS A 21 -15.88 20.49 10.57
N LYS A 22 -16.32 20.85 9.35
CA LYS A 22 -15.45 21.13 8.21
C LYS A 22 -14.53 22.30 8.54
N SER A 23 -13.25 22.02 8.73
CA SER A 23 -12.19 23.03 8.70
C SER A 23 -11.16 22.62 7.64
N SER A 24 -10.95 23.51 6.66
CA SER A 24 -9.99 23.46 5.54
C SER A 24 -10.01 22.19 4.66
N GLY A 25 -10.71 22.25 3.52
CA GLY A 25 -10.43 21.62 2.20
C GLY A 25 -10.09 20.12 2.04
N PHE A 26 -9.66 19.43 3.08
CA PHE A 26 -9.16 18.06 3.04
C PHE A 26 -10.12 17.14 3.77
N ALA A 27 -10.54 16.06 3.11
CA ALA A 27 -11.05 14.90 3.84
C ALA A 27 -9.87 14.27 4.58
N ARG A 28 -9.98 14.14 5.91
CA ARG A 28 -8.94 13.51 6.74
C ARG A 28 -9.40 12.13 7.16
N VAL A 29 -8.59 11.12 6.85
CA VAL A 29 -8.83 9.71 7.18
C VAL A 29 -7.65 9.21 7.99
N ARG A 30 -7.93 8.55 9.13
CA ARG A 30 -6.91 7.87 9.92
C ARG A 30 -7.04 6.36 9.76
N LEU A 31 -5.95 5.72 9.38
CA LEU A 31 -5.80 4.27 9.25
C LEU A 31 -4.88 3.74 10.35
N GLY A 32 -5.13 2.52 10.83
CA GLY A 32 -4.45 1.91 11.97
C GLY A 32 -5.14 2.12 13.32
N SER A 33 -4.49 1.65 14.41
CA SER A 33 -5.11 1.60 15.74
C SER A 33 -5.36 3.00 16.32
N ARG A 34 -6.57 3.19 16.88
CA ARG A 34 -6.95 4.39 17.64
C ARG A 34 -6.47 4.37 19.09
N ARG A 35 -6.00 3.22 19.59
CA ARG A 35 -5.93 2.95 21.04
C ARG A 35 -4.60 3.26 21.69
N THR A 36 -3.52 3.40 20.93
CA THR A 36 -2.19 3.64 21.51
C THR A 36 -1.42 4.65 20.66
N ARG A 37 -0.81 5.65 21.29
CA ARG A 37 0.14 6.57 20.61
C ARG A 37 1.33 5.83 20.00
N GLU A 38 1.52 4.57 20.38
CA GLU A 38 2.66 3.73 20.03
C GLU A 38 2.45 2.84 18.80
N SER A 39 1.21 2.71 18.29
CA SER A 39 0.92 1.82 17.17
C SER A 39 1.17 2.48 15.82
N LEU A 40 1.55 1.68 14.83
CA LEU A 40 1.62 2.09 13.44
C LEU A 40 0.28 2.69 12.99
N ARG A 41 0.34 3.87 12.38
CA ARG A 41 -0.82 4.57 11.83
C ARG A 41 -0.45 5.38 10.61
N VAL A 42 -1.47 5.68 9.80
CA VAL A 42 -1.36 6.62 8.68
C VAL A 42 -2.48 7.65 8.80
N ASP A 43 -2.10 8.92 8.84
CA ASP A 43 -3.01 10.04 8.69
C ASP A 43 -2.98 10.48 7.22
N LEU A 44 -4.09 10.29 6.50
CA LEU A 44 -4.26 10.64 5.09
C LEU A 44 -5.11 11.91 4.97
N ALA A 45 -4.64 12.87 4.21
CA ALA A 45 -5.38 14.06 3.83
C ALA A 45 -5.60 14.04 2.31
N VAL A 46 -6.85 14.06 1.88
CA VAL A 46 -7.24 13.97 0.46
C VAL A 46 -7.99 15.24 0.06
N THR A 47 -7.52 15.89 -1.00
CA THR A 47 -8.27 16.91 -1.74
C THR A 47 -8.80 16.35 -3.04
N GLU A 48 -9.42 17.21 -3.85
CA GLU A 48 -9.83 16.84 -5.21
C GLU A 48 -8.65 16.34 -6.06
N HIS A 49 -7.44 16.87 -5.90
CA HIS A 49 -6.31 16.57 -6.80
C HIS A 49 -5.05 16.04 -6.11
N GLU A 50 -4.93 16.24 -4.80
CA GLU A 50 -3.72 15.93 -4.04
C GLU A 50 -4.02 14.98 -2.88
N MET A 51 -3.00 14.21 -2.51
CA MET A 51 -2.99 13.43 -1.28
C MET A 51 -1.71 13.70 -0.53
N ALA A 52 -1.85 13.90 0.78
CA ALA A 52 -0.74 13.95 1.71
C ALA A 52 -0.92 12.87 2.77
N CYS A 53 0.19 12.31 3.24
CA CYS A 53 0.17 11.30 4.27
C CYS A 53 1.22 11.56 5.35
N THR A 54 0.91 11.13 6.57
CA THR A 54 1.86 11.01 7.66
C THR A 54 1.84 9.57 8.16
N VAL A 55 2.95 8.86 8.01
CA VAL A 55 3.14 7.51 8.57
C VAL A 55 3.85 7.66 9.91
N THR A 56 3.26 7.18 10.99
CA THR A 56 3.82 7.29 12.34
C THR A 56 3.92 5.93 13.00
N LEU A 57 5.04 5.65 13.67
CA LEU A 57 5.21 4.54 14.61
C LEU A 57 5.84 5.06 15.91
N ALA A 58 5.38 4.60 17.07
CA ALA A 58 5.94 5.01 18.37
C ALA A 58 5.99 6.54 18.62
N GLY A 59 5.10 7.31 17.97
CA GLY A 59 5.08 8.77 18.05
C GLY A 59 6.04 9.48 17.09
N GLU A 60 6.93 8.74 16.41
CA GLU A 60 7.87 9.24 15.42
C GLU A 60 7.27 9.15 14.01
N SER A 61 7.38 10.23 13.24
CA SER A 61 6.86 10.28 11.87
C SER A 61 7.95 9.90 10.89
N VAL A 62 7.68 8.94 10.02
CA VAL A 62 8.64 8.44 9.02
C VAL A 62 8.41 9.14 7.68
N ILE A 63 7.25 8.91 7.06
CA ILE A 63 6.83 9.62 5.85
C ILE A 63 5.96 10.80 6.27
N VAL A 64 6.18 11.97 5.68
CA VAL A 64 5.42 13.19 5.94
C VAL A 64 5.16 13.94 4.65
N GLY A 65 4.00 14.59 4.52
CA GLY A 65 3.71 15.49 3.40
C GLY A 65 3.11 14.77 2.18
N ASN A 66 3.39 15.29 0.99
CA ASN A 66 2.65 14.91 -0.21
C ASN A 66 3.04 13.50 -0.70
N TRP A 67 2.04 12.66 -0.95
CA TRP A 67 2.19 11.48 -1.82
C TRP A 67 2.11 11.98 -3.27
N HIS A 68 3.26 12.40 -3.78
CA HIS A 68 3.35 12.97 -5.12
C HIS A 68 3.72 11.90 -6.15
N SER A 69 2.95 11.85 -7.23
CA SER A 69 3.29 11.03 -8.38
C SER A 69 3.01 11.78 -9.67
N SER A 70 3.88 11.62 -10.66
CA SER A 70 3.62 12.02 -12.04
C SER A 70 3.72 10.83 -12.97
N VAL A 71 2.99 10.90 -14.08
CA VAL A 71 3.10 9.93 -15.17
C VAL A 71 3.19 10.70 -16.47
N GLU A 72 4.14 10.34 -17.30
CA GLU A 72 4.19 10.70 -18.72
C GLU A 72 3.62 9.53 -19.51
N VAL A 73 2.77 9.82 -20.49
CA VAL A 73 2.10 8.87 -21.37
C VAL A 73 2.41 9.28 -22.81
N ASP A 74 3.13 8.43 -23.54
CA ASP A 74 3.53 8.68 -24.93
C ASP A 74 4.22 10.05 -25.15
N GLY A 75 5.02 10.49 -24.17
CA GLY A 75 5.74 11.77 -24.23
C GLY A 75 5.02 12.98 -23.61
N GLU A 76 3.77 12.82 -23.16
CA GLU A 76 2.96 13.91 -22.60
C GLU A 76 2.59 13.66 -21.13
N ILE A 77 2.53 14.72 -20.32
CA ILE A 77 2.06 14.63 -18.93
C ILE A 77 0.57 15.03 -18.89
N PRO A 78 -0.36 14.08 -18.75
CA PRO A 78 -1.79 14.39 -18.76
C PRO A 78 -2.23 15.08 -17.47
N GLU A 79 -3.14 16.05 -17.59
CA GLU A 79 -3.80 16.68 -16.44
C GLU A 79 -5.02 15.87 -15.99
N PRO A 80 -5.20 15.63 -14.68
CA PRO A 80 -6.38 14.93 -14.16
C PRO A 80 -7.71 15.52 -14.66
N THR A 81 -8.58 14.67 -15.21
CA THR A 81 -9.90 15.06 -15.72
C THR A 81 -11.04 14.79 -14.73
N SER A 82 -10.73 14.21 -13.57
CA SER A 82 -11.67 14.06 -12.46
C SER A 82 -10.97 14.25 -11.11
N PRO A 83 -11.72 14.59 -10.05
CA PRO A 83 -11.17 14.54 -8.70
C PRO A 83 -10.93 13.08 -8.26
N TRP A 84 -10.20 12.92 -7.16
CA TRP A 84 -10.13 11.66 -6.43
C TRP A 84 -11.49 11.27 -5.85
N LYS A 85 -11.86 10.01 -6.06
CA LYS A 85 -13.05 9.38 -5.47
C LYS A 85 -12.64 8.14 -4.70
N GLU A 86 -13.09 8.01 -3.45
CA GLU A 86 -12.95 6.75 -2.71
C GLU A 86 -13.87 5.70 -3.35
N VAL A 87 -13.30 4.58 -3.77
CA VAL A 87 -14.01 3.50 -4.46
C VAL A 87 -14.07 2.21 -3.65
N CYS A 88 -13.12 2.02 -2.72
CA CYS A 88 -13.14 0.90 -1.78
C CYS A 88 -12.68 1.36 -0.39
N GLN A 89 -13.36 0.84 0.64
CA GLN A 89 -12.89 0.94 2.02
C GLN A 89 -13.08 -0.40 2.73
N PHE A 90 -12.06 -0.79 3.48
CA PHE A 90 -12.13 -1.94 4.38
C PHE A 90 -11.40 -1.59 5.68
N ALA A 91 -11.90 -2.07 6.82
CA ALA A 91 -11.23 -1.92 8.11
C ALA A 91 -11.71 -2.98 9.08
N ASP A 92 -10.77 -3.73 9.65
CA ASP A 92 -11.00 -4.64 10.76
C ASP A 92 -9.91 -4.48 11.83
N ARG A 93 -9.65 -5.53 12.62
CA ARG A 93 -8.61 -5.48 13.66
C ARG A 93 -7.19 -5.65 13.13
N GLU A 94 -7.02 -6.30 11.98
CA GLU A 94 -5.71 -6.63 11.41
C GLU A 94 -5.29 -5.59 10.35
N ALA A 95 -6.21 -5.13 9.51
CA ALA A 95 -5.91 -4.26 8.38
C ALA A 95 -6.93 -3.14 8.18
N HIS A 96 -6.43 -1.99 7.73
CA HIS A 96 -7.23 -0.85 7.30
C HIS A 96 -6.82 -0.50 5.86
N HIS A 97 -7.77 -0.57 4.93
CA HIS A 97 -7.54 -0.39 3.51
C HIS A 97 -8.42 0.72 2.92
N ARG A 98 -7.86 1.47 1.98
CA ARG A 98 -8.56 2.46 1.16
C ARG A 98 -8.07 2.38 -0.28
N GLU A 99 -9.02 2.48 -1.21
CA GLU A 99 -8.75 2.67 -2.63
C GLU A 99 -9.41 3.93 -3.13
N TYR A 100 -8.64 4.74 -3.85
CA TYR A 100 -9.08 5.96 -4.50
C TYR A 100 -8.85 5.86 -6.00
N GLU A 101 -9.78 6.35 -6.81
CA GLU A 101 -9.67 6.38 -8.26
C GLU A 101 -9.86 7.80 -8.79
N ARG A 102 -9.15 8.14 -9.87
CA ARG A 102 -9.43 9.29 -10.72
C ARG A 102 -9.14 9.00 -12.19
N LYS A 103 -9.65 9.86 -13.07
CA LYS A 103 -9.34 9.87 -14.51
C LYS A 103 -8.20 10.85 -14.79
N LEU A 104 -7.22 10.43 -15.60
CA LEU A 104 -6.07 11.26 -16.00
C LEU A 104 -6.20 11.78 -17.44
N ALA A 105 -6.70 10.97 -18.35
CA ALA A 105 -6.92 11.35 -19.74
C ALA A 105 -8.08 10.50 -20.27
N PRO A 106 -8.61 10.76 -21.49
CA PRO A 106 -9.64 9.92 -22.08
C PRO A 106 -9.24 8.43 -22.08
N GLY A 107 -9.95 7.63 -21.29
CA GLY A 107 -9.72 6.19 -21.12
C GLY A 107 -8.56 5.80 -20.19
N ILE A 108 -7.84 6.75 -19.57
CA ILE A 108 -6.77 6.46 -18.61
C ILE A 108 -7.28 6.68 -17.19
N ARG A 109 -7.23 5.62 -16.37
CA ARG A 109 -7.54 5.67 -14.94
C ARG A 109 -6.28 5.53 -14.10
N GLN A 110 -6.25 6.22 -12.98
CA GLN A 110 -5.25 6.09 -11.93
C GLN A 110 -5.95 5.66 -10.65
N GLN A 111 -5.43 4.63 -10.01
CA GLN A 111 -5.92 4.14 -8.72
C GLN A 111 -4.78 4.21 -7.70
N ARG A 112 -5.13 4.58 -6.47
CA ARG A 112 -4.22 4.61 -5.31
C ARG A 112 -4.78 3.71 -4.23
N GLN A 113 -3.96 2.77 -3.76
CA GLN A 113 -4.27 1.88 -2.66
C GLN A 113 -3.37 2.20 -1.48
N ILE A 114 -3.95 2.32 -0.29
CA ILE A 114 -3.22 2.35 0.98
C ILE A 114 -3.78 1.25 1.87
N THR A 115 -2.89 0.40 2.38
CA THR A 115 -3.23 -0.60 3.40
C THR A 115 -2.31 -0.45 4.59
N VAL A 116 -2.87 -0.33 5.79
CA VAL A 116 -2.11 -0.31 7.04
C VAL A 116 -2.42 -1.60 7.79
N CYS A 117 -1.39 -2.36 8.15
CA CYS A 117 -1.50 -3.55 8.97
C CYS A 117 -0.74 -3.33 10.29
N PRO A 118 -1.37 -2.77 11.33
CA PRO A 118 -0.66 -2.34 12.53
C PRO A 118 -0.04 -3.48 13.34
N ILE A 119 -0.67 -4.66 13.31
CA ILE A 119 -0.19 -5.86 14.02
C ILE A 119 1.04 -6.44 13.31
N ASP A 120 1.03 -6.44 11.98
CA ASP A 120 2.15 -6.88 11.16
C ASP A 120 3.29 -5.87 11.09
N GLY A 121 3.00 -4.60 11.37
CA GLY A 121 4.00 -3.52 11.39
C GLY A 121 4.34 -2.98 10.00
N PHE A 122 3.40 -2.95 9.05
CA PHE A 122 3.67 -2.39 7.73
C PHE A 122 2.54 -1.52 7.15
N VAL A 123 2.94 -0.71 6.17
CA VAL A 123 2.05 0.06 5.28
C VAL A 123 2.36 -0.33 3.84
N LEU A 124 1.34 -0.64 3.05
CA LEU A 124 1.43 -0.79 1.61
C LEU A 124 0.86 0.46 0.95
N PHE A 125 1.67 1.16 0.16
CA PHE A 125 1.22 2.15 -0.81
C PHE A 125 1.28 1.51 -2.19
N ALA A 126 0.27 1.71 -3.03
CA ALA A 126 0.35 1.25 -4.40
C ALA A 126 -0.39 2.16 -5.36
N GLU A 127 0.13 2.26 -6.58
CA GLU A 127 -0.53 2.96 -7.68
C GLU A 127 -0.75 2.03 -8.85
N THR A 128 -1.94 2.13 -9.46
CA THR A 128 -2.29 1.41 -10.68
C THR A 128 -2.62 2.41 -11.77
N PHE A 129 -2.10 2.21 -12.96
CA PHE A 129 -2.50 2.96 -14.15
C PHE A 129 -3.12 2.00 -15.16
N LEU A 130 -4.30 2.35 -15.66
CA LEU A 130 -5.10 1.50 -16.55
C LEU A 130 -5.41 2.25 -17.84
N SER A 131 -5.00 1.71 -18.98
CA SER A 131 -5.37 2.18 -20.31
C SER A 131 -5.97 1.03 -21.15
N PRO A 132 -6.93 1.32 -22.04
CA PRO A 132 -7.41 0.34 -23.02
C PRO A 132 -6.39 0.11 -24.15
N LYS A 133 -5.46 1.04 -24.36
CA LYS A 133 -4.44 1.00 -25.42
C LYS A 133 -3.07 0.78 -24.81
N GLN A 134 -2.16 0.22 -25.60
CA GLN A 134 -0.74 0.17 -25.23
C GLN A 134 -0.19 1.60 -25.26
N ARG A 135 0.67 1.91 -24.28
CA ARG A 135 1.29 3.22 -24.05
C ARG A 135 2.73 3.03 -23.62
N ASP A 136 3.54 4.05 -23.85
CA ASP A 136 4.82 4.20 -23.19
C ASP A 136 4.63 5.04 -21.92
N TRP A 137 4.94 4.46 -20.76
CA TRP A 137 4.78 5.09 -19.46
C TRP A 137 6.14 5.47 -18.89
N VAL A 138 6.24 6.72 -18.40
CA VAL A 138 7.32 7.15 -17.51
C VAL A 138 6.69 7.63 -16.20
N TYR A 139 6.76 6.79 -15.19
CA TYR A 139 6.20 7.05 -13.87
C TYR A 139 7.27 7.54 -12.90
N ASN A 140 6.91 8.52 -12.07
CA ASN A 140 7.75 8.99 -10.98
C ASN A 140 6.93 9.09 -9.70
N LEU A 141 7.42 8.46 -8.63
CA LEU A 141 6.87 8.52 -7.28
C LEU A 141 7.82 9.28 -6.37
N ARG A 142 7.27 10.13 -5.50
CA ARG A 142 7.99 10.88 -4.50
C ARG A 142 7.31 10.81 -3.14
N PHE A 143 8.11 10.48 -2.12
CA PHE A 143 7.73 10.56 -0.72
C PHE A 143 8.72 11.43 0.03
N SER A 144 8.23 12.43 0.76
CA SER A 144 9.06 13.17 1.70
C SER A 144 9.13 12.41 3.03
N VAL A 145 10.30 12.46 3.64
CA VAL A 145 10.64 11.77 4.89
C VAL A 145 10.98 12.81 5.94
N SER A 146 10.70 12.50 7.21
CA SER A 146 10.98 13.41 8.32
C SER A 146 12.48 13.71 8.42
N GLU A 147 12.83 14.92 8.87
CA GLU A 147 14.23 15.36 9.05
C GLU A 147 15.01 14.48 10.02
N ASP A 148 14.32 13.93 11.02
CA ASP A 148 14.90 13.06 12.06
C ASP A 148 15.10 11.60 11.61
N VAL A 149 14.76 11.28 10.36
CA VAL A 149 14.85 9.92 9.81
C VAL A 149 15.90 9.86 8.71
N GLU A 150 16.88 8.99 8.92
CA GLU A 150 17.91 8.65 7.95
C GLU A 150 17.41 7.56 6.97
N LEU A 151 17.77 7.74 5.70
CA LEU A 151 17.49 6.80 4.62
C LEU A 151 18.79 6.34 3.98
N ARG A 152 18.93 5.03 3.76
CA ARG A 152 20.10 4.47 3.09
C ARG A 152 19.68 3.45 2.05
N THR A 153 20.11 3.65 0.80
CA THR A 153 19.94 2.62 -0.24
C THR A 153 20.98 1.52 -0.09
N ALA A 154 20.60 0.28 -0.38
CA ALA A 154 21.54 -0.82 -0.44
C ALA A 154 22.38 -0.78 -1.72
N ARG A 155 23.59 -1.38 -1.70
CA ARG A 155 24.48 -1.38 -2.86
C ARG A 155 24.00 -2.33 -3.95
N GLU A 156 23.58 -3.54 -3.58
CA GLU A 156 23.31 -4.64 -4.51
C GLU A 156 21.84 -4.88 -4.78
N THR A 157 20.98 -4.36 -3.90
CA THR A 157 19.54 -4.61 -3.88
C THR A 157 18.75 -3.29 -3.83
N HIS A 158 17.45 -3.33 -4.13
CA HIS A 158 16.60 -2.14 -4.34
C HIS A 158 15.87 -1.61 -3.09
N GLU A 159 16.07 -2.20 -1.91
CA GLU A 159 15.48 -1.69 -0.67
C GLU A 159 16.11 -0.38 -0.21
N ILE A 160 15.34 0.35 0.59
CA ILE A 160 15.81 1.50 1.37
C ILE A 160 15.68 1.15 2.84
N LEU A 161 16.78 1.27 3.56
CA LEU A 161 16.81 1.16 5.01
C LEU A 161 16.30 2.48 5.61
N VAL A 162 15.47 2.36 6.64
CA VAL A 162 14.91 3.49 7.40
C VAL A 162 15.46 3.41 8.82
N SER A 163 16.00 4.51 9.33
CA SER A 163 16.50 4.60 10.72
C SER A 163 16.14 5.95 11.32
N GLY A 164 15.47 5.92 12.46
CA GLY A 164 15.14 7.09 13.27
C GLY A 164 15.45 6.81 14.75
N ALA A 165 15.07 7.74 15.63
CA ALA A 165 15.43 7.68 17.05
C ALA A 165 14.80 6.48 17.78
N GLY A 166 13.55 6.16 17.49
CA GLY A 166 12.78 5.06 18.06
C GLY A 166 12.24 4.07 17.03
N VAL A 167 12.59 4.24 15.76
CA VAL A 167 12.09 3.43 14.63
C VAL A 167 13.19 2.91 13.74
N LYS A 168 13.07 1.66 13.30
CA LYS A 168 13.83 1.08 12.19
C LYS A 168 12.86 0.52 11.16
N GLY A 169 13.30 0.38 9.92
CA GLY A 169 12.42 -0.08 8.86
C GLY A 169 13.08 -0.42 7.53
N LEU A 170 12.22 -0.91 6.64
CA LEU A 170 12.51 -1.25 5.25
C LEU A 170 11.44 -0.65 4.34
N ILE A 171 11.86 -0.06 3.24
CA ILE A 171 11.00 0.27 2.11
C ILE A 171 11.38 -0.64 0.95
N LEU A 172 10.44 -1.49 0.55
CA LEU A 172 10.60 -2.46 -0.54
C LEU A 172 9.75 -2.01 -1.74
N PRO A 173 10.36 -1.57 -2.84
CA PRO A 173 9.64 -1.17 -4.04
C PRO A 173 9.38 -2.42 -4.89
N LEU A 174 8.26 -3.08 -4.64
CA LEU A 174 7.98 -4.44 -5.09
C LEU A 174 7.94 -4.60 -6.62
N ALA A 175 7.67 -3.51 -7.36
CA ALA A 175 7.75 -3.50 -8.82
C ALA A 175 9.18 -3.71 -9.35
N PHE A 176 10.21 -3.43 -8.54
CA PHE A 176 11.60 -3.71 -8.86
C PHE A 176 11.98 -5.14 -8.45
N PRO A 177 12.88 -5.80 -9.20
CA PRO A 177 13.50 -7.02 -8.72
C PRO A 177 14.31 -6.73 -7.45
N GLU A 178 14.54 -7.74 -6.61
CA GLU A 178 15.37 -7.56 -5.41
C GLU A 178 16.77 -7.05 -5.76
N TRP A 179 17.42 -7.70 -6.70
CA TRP A 179 18.80 -7.42 -7.10
C TRP A 179 18.86 -6.35 -8.19
N LYS A 180 19.81 -5.41 -8.04
CA LYS A 180 20.12 -4.34 -9.01
C LYS A 180 20.79 -4.85 -10.29
N GLN A 181 21.21 -6.10 -10.32
CA GLN A 181 21.84 -6.71 -11.49
C GLN A 181 20.81 -7.00 -12.59
N GLY A 182 21.14 -6.63 -13.83
CA GLY A 182 20.34 -6.91 -15.02
C GLY A 182 19.62 -5.69 -15.60
N PHE A 183 18.56 -5.93 -16.37
CA PHE A 183 17.74 -4.86 -16.95
C PHE A 183 16.96 -4.13 -15.86
N ASN A 184 17.35 -2.88 -15.61
CA ASN A 184 16.65 -2.03 -14.64
C ASN A 184 15.51 -1.27 -15.33
N GLN A 185 14.28 -1.48 -14.85
CA GLN A 185 13.08 -0.81 -15.37
C GLN A 185 12.88 0.58 -14.75
N GLY A 186 13.85 1.07 -13.97
CA GLY A 186 13.70 2.31 -13.24
C GLY A 186 14.94 2.73 -12.47
N SER A 187 14.73 3.65 -11.54
CA SER A 187 15.75 4.12 -10.61
C SER A 187 15.14 4.42 -9.24
N ILE A 188 15.96 4.30 -8.20
CA ILE A 188 15.61 4.73 -6.85
C ILE A 188 16.73 5.62 -6.36
N THR A 189 16.40 6.85 -6.00
CA THR A 189 17.34 7.82 -5.47
C THR A 189 16.78 8.47 -4.22
N ILE A 190 17.69 8.92 -3.37
CA ILE A 190 17.38 9.77 -2.22
C ILE A 190 18.02 11.11 -2.52
N ILE A 191 17.23 12.17 -2.51
CA ILE A 191 17.70 13.55 -2.69
C ILE A 191 17.15 14.34 -1.52
N ASP A 192 18.05 14.93 -0.72
CA ASP A 192 17.73 15.51 0.58
C ASP A 192 17.02 14.46 1.47
N ASN A 193 15.77 14.71 1.88
CA ASN A 193 14.92 13.75 2.60
C ASN A 193 13.74 13.30 1.75
N GLU A 194 13.89 13.24 0.43
CA GLU A 194 12.86 12.76 -0.49
C GLU A 194 13.32 11.47 -1.17
N ILE A 195 12.49 10.43 -1.07
CA ILE A 195 12.63 9.21 -1.84
C ILE A 195 12.04 9.46 -3.22
N ARG A 196 12.81 9.21 -4.27
CA ARG A 196 12.36 9.28 -5.66
C ARG A 196 12.48 7.92 -6.31
N MET A 197 11.37 7.43 -6.88
CA MET A 197 11.35 6.19 -7.65
C MET A 197 10.85 6.48 -9.06
N GLY A 198 11.70 6.26 -10.06
CA GLY A 198 11.35 6.35 -11.47
C GLY A 198 11.10 4.97 -12.04
N TYR A 199 10.09 4.79 -12.90
CA TYR A 199 9.75 3.51 -13.51
C TYR A 199 9.32 3.71 -14.96
N ARG A 200 9.83 2.90 -15.87
CA ARG A 200 9.53 2.94 -17.30
C ARG A 200 9.00 1.61 -17.77
N ILE A 201 7.87 1.65 -18.46
CA ILE A 201 7.23 0.45 -18.97
C ILE A 201 6.45 0.77 -20.24
N THR A 202 6.53 -0.10 -21.23
CA THR A 202 5.60 -0.10 -22.37
C THR A 202 4.50 -1.09 -22.07
N GLY A 203 3.26 -0.62 -22.09
CA GLY A 203 2.12 -1.48 -21.86
C GLY A 203 0.77 -0.77 -21.78
N ARG A 204 -0.30 -1.53 -21.58
CA ARG A 204 -1.65 -1.00 -21.34
C ARG A 204 -1.82 -0.58 -19.90
N ARG A 205 -1.17 -1.28 -18.97
CA ARG A 205 -1.46 -1.21 -17.53
C ARG A 205 -0.20 -1.54 -16.75
N PHE A 206 -0.06 -0.94 -15.59
CA PHE A 206 0.96 -1.35 -14.63
C PHE A 206 0.50 -1.09 -13.19
N PHE A 207 1.13 -1.82 -12.27
CA PHE A 207 0.95 -1.70 -10.83
C PHE A 207 2.30 -1.43 -10.19
N PHE A 208 2.35 -0.47 -9.28
CA PHE A 208 3.57 -0.05 -8.60
C PHE A 208 3.36 -0.05 -7.08
N PRO A 209 3.62 -1.18 -6.40
CA PRO A 209 3.50 -1.28 -4.96
C PRO A 209 4.81 -0.96 -4.23
N VAL A 210 4.69 -0.21 -3.14
CA VAL A 210 5.76 0.13 -2.18
C VAL A 210 5.35 -0.36 -0.81
N PHE A 211 6.13 -1.30 -0.26
CA PHE A 211 5.89 -1.92 1.04
C PHE A 211 6.83 -1.32 2.08
N LEU A 212 6.28 -0.63 3.07
CA LEU A 212 7.01 -0.02 4.17
C LEU A 212 6.80 -0.83 5.46
N ALA A 213 7.82 -1.56 5.89
CA ALA A 213 7.83 -2.26 7.17
C ALA A 213 8.56 -1.41 8.22
N LEU A 214 7.97 -1.25 9.40
CA LEU A 214 8.50 -0.47 10.51
C LEU A 214 8.42 -1.25 11.81
N TRP A 215 9.46 -1.17 12.63
CA TRP A 215 9.47 -1.70 13.99
C TRP A 215 10.14 -0.72 14.95
N ARG A 216 9.84 -0.90 16.23
CA ARG A 216 10.41 -0.08 17.30
C ARG A 216 11.85 -0.51 17.55
N VAL A 217 12.72 0.45 17.80
CA VAL A 217 14.01 0.17 18.44
C VAL A 217 13.73 0.03 19.93
N GLU A 218 13.82 -1.18 20.46
CA GLU A 218 13.84 -1.34 21.91
C GLU A 218 15.21 -0.86 22.43
N HIS A 219 15.23 -0.08 23.52
CA HIS A 219 16.45 0.46 24.15
C HIS A 219 17.42 -0.61 24.71
N LYS A 220 17.20 -1.88 24.42
CA LYS A 220 18.07 -3.00 24.81
C LYS A 220 18.32 -3.90 23.61
N LEU A 221 19.45 -3.71 22.95
CA LEU A 221 20.36 -4.73 22.42
C LEU A 221 21.37 -4.04 21.49
N ALA A 222 22.28 -3.30 22.11
CA ALA A 222 23.62 -3.14 21.55
C ALA A 222 24.47 -4.22 22.21
N THR A 223 24.45 -5.43 21.65
CA THR A 223 25.59 -6.34 21.76
C THR A 223 26.05 -6.58 20.35
N ALA A 224 26.98 -5.72 19.95
CA ALA A 224 27.76 -5.84 18.74
C ALA A 224 28.67 -7.07 18.88
N GLU A 225 28.19 -8.22 18.41
CA GLU A 225 29.03 -9.35 18.06
C GLU A 225 28.34 -10.10 16.91
N ASP A 226 28.20 -9.48 15.74
CA ASP A 226 27.99 -10.21 14.48
C ASP A 226 28.29 -9.30 13.27
N GLY A 227 29.43 -9.57 12.62
CA GLY A 227 29.67 -9.39 11.18
C GLY A 227 29.50 -8.00 10.55
N GLU A 228 30.60 -7.47 10.00
CA GLU A 228 30.76 -6.19 9.26
C GLU A 228 29.83 -5.91 8.04
N ASN A 229 28.77 -6.69 7.78
CA ASN A 229 27.94 -6.54 6.57
C ASN A 229 26.43 -6.39 6.77
N GLN A 230 25.89 -6.49 7.99
CA GLN A 230 24.46 -6.27 8.24
C GLN A 230 24.27 -5.12 9.24
N PRO A 231 23.45 -4.10 8.94
CA PRO A 231 23.15 -3.06 9.92
C PRO A 231 22.55 -3.71 11.17
N ASP A 232 23.12 -3.45 12.34
CA ASP A 232 22.73 -4.06 13.62
C ASP A 232 21.20 -4.19 13.76
N GLY A 233 20.71 -5.43 13.93
CA GLY A 233 19.31 -5.73 14.23
C GLY A 233 18.32 -5.59 13.07
N LEU A 234 18.79 -5.63 11.81
CA LEU A 234 17.91 -5.76 10.65
C LEU A 234 17.52 -7.24 10.43
N PRO A 235 16.23 -7.62 10.46
CA PRO A 235 15.83 -9.00 10.15
C PRO A 235 16.20 -9.37 8.71
N GLU A 236 16.44 -10.65 8.44
CA GLU A 236 16.59 -11.14 7.07
C GLU A 236 15.33 -10.82 6.25
N PHE A 237 15.47 -10.46 4.97
CA PHE A 237 14.32 -10.15 4.13
C PHE A 237 14.56 -10.56 2.68
N THR A 238 13.46 -10.78 1.95
CA THR A 238 13.47 -10.99 0.50
C THR A 238 12.11 -10.64 -0.09
N TRP A 239 12.08 -10.21 -1.36
CA TRP A 239 10.83 -10.12 -2.12
C TRP A 239 11.00 -10.63 -3.55
N ARG A 240 9.92 -11.20 -4.09
CA ARG A 240 9.93 -11.83 -5.42
C ARG A 240 8.68 -11.47 -6.18
N HIS A 241 8.84 -11.09 -7.44
CA HIS A 241 7.76 -11.13 -8.40
C HIS A 241 7.42 -12.60 -8.67
N LEU A 242 6.15 -12.94 -8.50
CA LEU A 242 5.61 -14.27 -8.68
C LEU A 242 5.05 -14.44 -10.10
N THR A 243 5.09 -15.67 -10.60
CA THR A 243 4.32 -16.03 -11.78
C THR A 243 2.85 -16.18 -11.38
N VAL A 244 1.99 -15.46 -12.09
CA VAL A 244 0.54 -15.67 -12.05
C VAL A 244 0.15 -16.48 -13.28
N SER A 245 -0.78 -17.42 -13.10
CA SER A 245 -1.28 -18.25 -14.19
C SER A 245 -2.80 -18.21 -14.29
N GLU A 246 -3.32 -18.39 -15.49
CA GLU A 246 -4.73 -18.46 -15.82
C GLU A 246 -4.86 -19.52 -16.91
N CYS A 247 -5.81 -20.45 -16.86
CA CYS A 247 -6.05 -21.42 -17.95
C CYS A 247 -4.77 -22.10 -18.50
N LEU A 248 -3.86 -22.57 -17.63
CA LEU A 248 -2.58 -23.20 -17.98
C LEU A 248 -1.58 -22.32 -18.76
N ARG A 249 -1.82 -21.00 -18.86
CA ARG A 249 -0.85 -20.03 -19.39
C ARG A 249 -0.31 -19.14 -18.28
N LYS A 250 0.93 -18.68 -18.47
CA LYS A 250 1.46 -17.55 -17.71
C LYS A 250 0.74 -16.27 -18.16
N VAL A 251 0.23 -15.50 -17.21
CA VAL A 251 -0.33 -14.17 -17.51
C VAL A 251 0.78 -13.13 -17.57
N THR A 252 0.55 -12.07 -18.33
CA THR A 252 1.49 -10.95 -18.42
C THR A 252 1.31 -10.00 -17.22
N ASN A 253 2.32 -9.18 -16.95
CA ASN A 253 2.27 -8.18 -15.88
C ASN A 253 1.23 -7.08 -16.14
N GLU A 254 0.65 -7.00 -17.33
CA GLU A 254 -0.44 -6.08 -17.67
C GLU A 254 -1.82 -6.67 -17.37
N GLU A 255 -1.89 -7.99 -17.20
CA GLU A 255 -3.11 -8.73 -16.91
C GLU A 255 -3.29 -8.92 -15.41
N ALA A 256 -2.23 -9.35 -14.72
CA ALA A 256 -2.15 -9.44 -13.27
C ALA A 256 -0.69 -9.54 -12.80
N VAL A 257 -0.47 -9.19 -11.55
CA VAL A 257 0.84 -9.31 -10.88
C VAL A 257 0.70 -9.95 -9.52
N GLY A 258 1.77 -10.62 -9.08
CA GLY A 258 1.85 -11.24 -7.77
C GLY A 258 3.22 -10.99 -7.15
N TYR A 259 3.29 -10.74 -5.85
CA TYR A 259 4.53 -10.52 -5.12
C TYR A 259 4.52 -11.35 -3.85
N ARG A 260 5.67 -11.94 -3.51
CA ARG A 260 5.94 -12.47 -2.17
C ARG A 260 6.88 -11.51 -1.45
N ILE A 261 6.57 -11.24 -0.19
CA ILE A 261 7.42 -10.46 0.71
C ILE A 261 7.72 -11.33 1.92
N GLN A 262 8.97 -11.35 2.36
CA GLN A 262 9.40 -12.05 3.56
C GLN A 262 10.30 -11.13 4.37
N ILE A 263 10.03 -11.02 5.67
CA ILE A 263 10.84 -10.29 6.64
C ILE A 263 10.87 -11.12 7.92
N GLY A 264 12.05 -11.60 8.29
CA GLY A 264 12.26 -12.58 9.34
C GLY A 264 11.46 -13.86 9.08
N ASP A 265 10.68 -14.26 10.08
CA ASP A 265 9.80 -15.42 10.06
C ASP A 265 8.42 -15.13 9.43
N ARG A 266 8.13 -13.87 9.10
CA ARG A 266 6.84 -13.44 8.53
C ARG A 266 6.90 -13.36 7.02
N GLN A 267 5.81 -13.78 6.39
CA GLN A 267 5.67 -13.73 4.94
C GLN A 267 4.28 -13.27 4.53
N TRP A 268 4.24 -12.51 3.44
CA TRP A 268 3.03 -12.00 2.84
C TRP A 268 3.01 -12.24 1.33
N VAL A 269 1.79 -12.28 0.80
CA VAL A 269 1.53 -12.30 -0.64
C VAL A 269 0.69 -11.09 -1.00
N LEU A 270 1.04 -10.43 -2.10
CA LEU A 270 0.23 -9.39 -2.73
C LEU A 270 -0.12 -9.86 -4.13
N TYR A 271 -1.40 -9.81 -4.48
CA TYR A 271 -1.90 -10.09 -5.82
C TYR A 271 -2.79 -8.94 -6.27
N ARG A 272 -2.67 -8.55 -7.55
CA ARG A 272 -3.51 -7.54 -8.19
C ARG A 272 -3.88 -8.01 -9.59
N SER A 273 -5.17 -8.11 -9.85
CA SER A 273 -5.72 -8.17 -11.20
C SER A 273 -5.71 -6.77 -11.83
N LEU A 274 -5.23 -6.67 -13.07
CA LEU A 274 -5.24 -5.43 -13.86
C LEU A 274 -6.23 -5.49 -15.02
N THR A 275 -6.77 -6.67 -15.27
CA THR A 275 -7.88 -6.96 -16.20
C THR A 275 -9.12 -7.37 -15.40
N PRO A 276 -10.30 -7.47 -16.04
CA PRO A 276 -11.44 -8.08 -15.38
C PRO A 276 -11.02 -9.38 -14.69
N PRO A 277 -11.29 -9.54 -13.39
CA PRO A 277 -10.94 -10.74 -12.65
C PRO A 277 -11.39 -12.02 -13.37
N ALA A 278 -10.48 -12.97 -13.38
CA ALA A 278 -10.63 -14.29 -13.96
C ALA A 278 -10.11 -15.30 -12.93
N ASN A 279 -10.36 -16.59 -13.15
CA ASN A 279 -9.84 -17.63 -12.26
C ASN A 279 -8.32 -17.77 -12.45
N ARG A 280 -7.56 -17.09 -11.59
CA ARG A 280 -6.09 -17.04 -11.62
C ARG A 280 -5.49 -17.74 -10.43
N ALA A 281 -4.29 -18.27 -10.61
CA ALA A 281 -3.51 -18.88 -9.55
C ALA A 281 -2.19 -18.15 -9.32
N VAL A 282 -1.83 -17.98 -8.05
CA VAL A 282 -0.53 -17.48 -7.60
C VAL A 282 -0.08 -18.31 -6.40
N LEU A 283 1.12 -18.91 -6.46
CA LEU A 283 1.63 -19.85 -5.45
C LEU A 283 0.61 -20.94 -5.03
N GLY A 284 -0.13 -21.48 -6.00
CA GLY A 284 -1.13 -22.53 -5.77
C GLY A 284 -2.46 -22.06 -5.15
N LYS A 285 -2.60 -20.78 -4.80
CA LYS A 285 -3.87 -20.18 -4.38
C LYS A 285 -4.65 -19.73 -5.61
N ASN A 286 -5.84 -20.29 -5.81
CA ASN A 286 -6.80 -19.83 -6.83
C ASN A 286 -7.57 -18.61 -6.32
N LEU A 287 -7.75 -17.62 -7.19
CA LEU A 287 -8.33 -16.31 -6.91
C LEU A 287 -9.27 -15.91 -8.04
N ILE A 288 -10.42 -15.36 -7.67
CA ILE A 288 -11.33 -14.62 -8.56
C ILE A 288 -11.45 -13.15 -8.14
N SER A 289 -10.70 -12.75 -7.13
CA SER A 289 -10.66 -11.41 -6.56
C SER A 289 -9.91 -10.41 -7.44
N GLU A 290 -10.20 -9.12 -7.30
CA GLU A 290 -9.48 -8.03 -7.93
C GLU A 290 -8.12 -7.80 -7.25
N SER A 291 -8.06 -7.93 -5.93
CA SER A 291 -6.80 -7.88 -5.19
C SER A 291 -6.83 -8.73 -3.93
N LEU A 292 -5.66 -9.21 -3.54
CA LEU A 292 -5.44 -9.92 -2.28
C LEU A 292 -4.12 -9.44 -1.66
N LEU A 293 -4.19 -9.00 -0.42
CA LEU A 293 -3.04 -8.93 0.49
C LEU A 293 -3.26 -9.99 1.57
N GLY A 294 -2.38 -10.97 1.65
CA GLY A 294 -2.51 -12.09 2.58
C GLY A 294 -1.24 -12.37 3.36
N ARG A 295 -1.39 -13.00 4.52
CA ARG A 295 -0.31 -13.52 5.37
C ARG A 295 -0.18 -15.03 5.16
N PHE A 296 1.04 -15.55 5.03
CA PHE A 296 1.26 -16.99 5.10
C PHE A 296 1.16 -17.46 6.56
N LYS A 297 0.49 -18.59 6.76
CA LYS A 297 0.47 -19.33 8.03
C LYS A 297 1.61 -20.35 8.05
N LEU A 298 1.88 -20.90 9.23
CA LEU A 298 2.91 -21.94 9.43
C LEU A 298 2.65 -23.21 8.60
N ASP A 299 1.38 -23.50 8.29
CA ASP A 299 0.98 -24.63 7.44
C ASP A 299 1.08 -24.34 5.93
N GLY A 300 1.59 -23.16 5.54
CA GLY A 300 1.71 -22.71 4.16
C GLY A 300 0.42 -22.17 3.54
N THR A 301 -0.70 -22.18 4.27
CA THR A 301 -1.95 -21.58 3.79
C THR A 301 -1.90 -20.05 3.85
N ILE A 302 -2.72 -19.39 3.04
CA ILE A 302 -2.79 -17.94 2.97
C ILE A 302 -4.04 -17.46 3.72
N SER A 303 -3.84 -16.63 4.74
CA SER A 303 -4.89 -15.90 5.46
C SER A 303 -5.04 -14.51 4.85
N PRO A 304 -6.20 -14.13 4.29
CA PRO A 304 -6.42 -12.77 3.80
C PRO A 304 -6.29 -11.73 4.92
N LEU A 305 -5.56 -10.65 4.66
CA LEU A 305 -5.60 -9.42 5.45
C LEU A 305 -6.57 -8.42 4.80
N VAL A 306 -6.54 -8.36 3.47
CA VAL A 306 -7.48 -7.62 2.64
C VAL A 306 -7.72 -8.44 1.38
N GLU A 307 -8.98 -8.67 1.04
CA GLU A 307 -9.37 -9.26 -0.24
C GLU A 307 -10.49 -8.38 -0.83
N VAL A 308 -10.28 -7.90 -2.05
CA VAL A 308 -11.26 -7.09 -2.78
C VAL A 308 -11.82 -7.97 -3.88
N GLU A 309 -13.10 -8.30 -3.76
CA GLU A 309 -13.86 -9.04 -4.76
C GLU A 309 -14.52 -8.08 -5.75
N LEU A 310 -14.93 -8.57 -6.91
CA LEU A 310 -15.80 -7.79 -7.78
C LEU A 310 -17.19 -7.72 -7.15
N ASP A 311 -17.72 -6.52 -7.00
CA ASP A 311 -19.15 -6.36 -6.84
C ASP A 311 -19.80 -6.62 -8.21
N ASP A 312 -20.59 -7.70 -8.34
CA ASP A 312 -21.38 -8.00 -9.54
C ASP A 312 -22.43 -6.92 -9.86
N GLU A 313 -22.66 -5.97 -8.94
CA GLU A 313 -23.64 -4.89 -9.07
C GLU A 313 -23.00 -3.56 -9.53
N LYS A 314 -22.72 -3.43 -10.84
CA LYS A 314 -22.67 -2.13 -11.55
C LYS A 314 -22.55 -2.24 -13.07
N GLU A 315 -23.40 -3.06 -13.69
CA GLU A 315 -23.84 -2.83 -15.08
C GLU A 315 -25.34 -2.49 -15.08
N SER A 316 -25.66 -1.31 -14.56
CA SER A 316 -26.93 -0.64 -14.84
C SER A 316 -26.67 0.86 -14.86
N ASP A 317 -26.19 1.34 -16.01
CA ASP A 317 -26.63 2.57 -16.70
C ASP A 317 -25.73 2.87 -17.91
#